data_AF-A0A1N6JQ90-F1
#
_entry.id   AF-A0A1N6JQ90-F1
#
_cell.length_a   1.000
_cell.length_b   1.000
_cell.length_c   1.000
_cell.angle_alpha   90.00
_cell.angle_beta   90.00
_cell.angle_gamma   90.00
#
_symmetry.space_group_name_H-M   'P 1'
#
loop_
_entity.id
_entity.type
_entity.pdbx_description
1 polymer ?
#
loop_
_entity_poly.entity_id
_entity_poly.type
_entity_poly.pdbx_seq_one_letter_code
_entity_poly.pdbx_strand_id
1 'polypeptide(L)'
;MRRTVYNTIISVLILVILVSVFGVINTQVSLKYETENPKDCISVITGRDLCLWIKSLKIIIIVCLILTSGLISFRYKVIKD
;
A
#
# COMPACT_ATOMS: atom_id res chain seq x y z
N MET A 1 15.35 -12.05 16.13
CA MET A 1 15.02 -10.62 16.32
C MET A 1 14.35 -10.44 17.66
N ARG A 2 14.64 -9.34 18.38
CA ARG A 2 13.95 -9.03 19.65
C ARG A 2 12.45 -8.84 19.39
N ARG A 3 11.60 -9.43 20.24
CA ARG A 3 10.14 -9.46 20.06
C ARG A 3 9.53 -8.08 19.80
N THR A 4 10.01 -7.04 20.50
CA THR A 4 9.56 -5.65 20.29
C THR A 4 9.78 -5.19 18.86
N VAL A 5 10.98 -5.41 18.29
CA VAL A 5 11.31 -5.00 16.92
C VAL A 5 10.44 -5.74 15.90
N TYR A 6 10.23 -7.05 16.12
CA TYR A 6 9.35 -7.85 15.26
C TYR A 6 7.92 -7.30 15.25
N ASN A 7 7.37 -7.01 16.43
CA ASN A 7 6.02 -6.45 16.55
C ASN A 7 5.94 -5.06 15.91
N THR A 8 6.94 -4.20 16.11
CA THR A 8 7.00 -2.88 15.47
C THR A 8 6.99 -2.99 13.94
N ILE A 9 7.77 -3.90 13.37
CA ILE A 9 7.80 -4.12 11.92
C ILE A 9 6.42 -4.56 11.40
N ILE A 10 5.78 -5.51 12.08
CA ILE A 10 4.42 -5.97 11.70
C ILE A 10 3.41 -4.82 11.79
N SER A 11 3.44 -4.02 12.86
CA SER A 11 2.55 -2.86 13.00
C SER A 11 2.77 -1.84 11.89
N VAL A 12 4.02 -1.55 11.52
CA VAL A 12 4.34 -0.64 10.41
C VAL A 12 3.84 -1.21 9.08
N LEU A 13 4.03 -2.50 8.80
CA LEU A 13 3.54 -3.14 7.57
C LEU A 13 2.01 -3.05 7.47
N ILE A 14 1.29 -3.30 8.56
CA ILE A 14 -0.17 -3.15 8.61
C ILE A 14 -0.58 -1.70 8.35
N LEU A 15 0.12 -0.73 8.95
CA LEU A 15 -0.16 0.69 8.74
C LEU A 15 0.06 1.09 7.27
N VAL A 16 1.14 0.63 6.64
CA VAL A 16 1.42 0.88 5.22
C VAL A 16 0.33 0.31 4.33
N ILE A 17 -0.18 -0.89 4.63
CA ILE A 17 -1.31 -1.49 3.89
C ILE A 17 -2.55 -0.59 4.00
N LEU A 18 -2.92 -0.16 5.21
CA LEU A 18 -4.08 0.71 5.43
C LEU A 18 -3.96 2.04 4.68
N VAL A 19 -2.82 2.72 4.81
CA VAL A 19 -2.56 3.99 4.12
C VAL A 19 -2.59 3.82 2.60
N SER A 20 -2.06 2.71 2.09
CA SER A 20 -2.07 2.43 0.64
C SER A 20 -3.49 2.19 0.11
N VAL A 21 -4.34 1.49 0.86
CA VAL A 21 -5.76 1.31 0.51
C VAL A 21 -6.49 2.64 0.48
N PHE A 22 -6.29 3.49 1.50
CA PHE A 22 -6.81 4.85 1.50
C PHE A 22 -6.32 5.66 0.29
N GLY A 23 -5.03 5.52 -0.06
CA GLY A 23 -4.46 6.12 -1.25
C GLY A 23 -5.17 5.70 -2.53
N VAL A 24 -5.51 4.41 -2.68
CA VAL A 24 -6.25 3.90 -3.86
C VAL A 24 -7.63 4.54 -3.93
N ILE A 25 -8.37 4.56 -2.83
CA ILE A 25 -9.73 5.13 -2.79
C ILE A 25 -9.68 6.62 -3.13
N ASN A 26 -8.76 7.38 -2.52
CA ASN A 26 -8.60 8.80 -2.81
C ASN A 26 -8.21 9.04 -4.28
N THR A 27 -7.36 8.20 -4.85
CA THR A 27 -6.96 8.33 -6.26
C THR A 27 -8.11 7.97 -7.21
N GLN A 28 -9.00 7.06 -6.82
CA GLN A 28 -10.24 6.78 -7.56
C GLN A 28 -11.21 7.97 -7.52
N VAL A 29 -11.28 8.67 -6.38
CA VAL A 29 -12.03 9.92 -6.26
C VAL A 29 -11.41 10.99 -7.17
N SER A 30 -10.08 11.16 -7.14
CA SER A 30 -9.37 12.06 -8.07
C SER A 30 -9.62 11.69 -9.54
N LEU A 31 -9.62 10.40 -9.90
CA LEU A 31 -9.97 9.97 -11.26
C LEU A 31 -11.40 10.34 -11.67
N LYS A 32 -12.32 10.53 -10.73
CA LYS A 32 -13.70 10.91 -11.05
C LYS A 32 -13.87 12.42 -11.23
N TYR A 33 -13.09 13.21 -10.49
CA TYR A 33 -13.27 14.66 -10.40
C TYR A 33 -12.18 15.49 -11.06
N GLU A 34 -11.00 14.91 -11.33
CA GLU A 34 -9.85 15.60 -11.88
C GLU A 34 -9.55 15.22 -13.34
N THR A 35 -10.30 14.30 -13.94
CA THR A 35 -10.15 13.94 -15.35
C THR A 35 -11.38 14.36 -16.15
N GLU A 36 -11.19 14.75 -17.41
CA GLU A 36 -12.30 15.19 -18.27
C GLU A 36 -13.17 14.01 -18.70
N ASN A 37 -12.55 12.85 -18.97
CA ASN A 37 -13.24 11.60 -19.24
C ASN A 37 -12.89 10.51 -18.23
N PRO A 38 -13.82 9.55 -17.99
CA PRO A 38 -13.59 8.40 -17.10
C PRO A 38 -12.55 7.40 -17.64
N LYS A 39 -12.08 7.58 -18.88
CA LYS A 39 -10.99 6.77 -19.48
C LYS A 39 -9.63 7.46 -19.40
N ASP A 40 -9.60 8.75 -19.04
CA ASP A 40 -8.36 9.49 -18.95
C ASP A 40 -7.67 9.18 -17.62
N CYS A 41 -6.34 9.15 -17.66
CA CYS A 41 -5.51 8.82 -16.51
C CYS A 41 -4.75 10.03 -15.95
N ILE A 42 -4.68 11.12 -16.72
CA ILE A 42 -3.93 12.33 -16.35
C ILE A 42 -4.88 13.32 -15.66
N SER A 43 -4.55 13.69 -14.44
CA SER A 43 -5.24 14.74 -13.69
C SER A 43 -5.05 16.10 -14.38
N VAL A 44 -6.13 16.82 -14.66
CA VAL A 44 -6.12 18.19 -15.18
C VAL A 44 -5.62 19.18 -14.12
N ILE A 45 -5.80 18.85 -12.83
CA ILE A 45 -5.40 19.71 -11.72
C ILE A 45 -3.90 19.56 -11.42
N THR A 46 -3.41 18.32 -11.33
CA THR A 46 -2.04 18.03 -10.87
C THR A 46 -1.09 17.57 -11.97
N GLY A 47 -1.60 17.26 -13.16
CA GLY A 47 -0.82 16.72 -14.28
C GLY A 47 -0.30 15.29 -14.06
N ARG A 48 -0.69 14.62 -12.97
CA ARG A 48 -0.18 13.29 -12.60
C ARG A 48 -0.96 12.17 -13.25
N ASP A 49 -0.28 11.07 -13.54
CA ASP A 49 -0.89 9.81 -13.95
C ASP A 49 -1.45 9.08 -12.73
N LEU A 50 -2.76 9.24 -12.53
CA LEU A 50 -3.53 8.64 -11.44
C LEU A 50 -3.67 7.12 -11.61
N CYS A 51 -3.70 6.61 -12.85
CA CYS A 51 -3.79 5.18 -13.14
C CYS A 51 -2.49 4.46 -12.75
N LEU A 52 -1.34 5.02 -13.13
CA LEU A 52 -0.03 4.52 -12.74
C LEU A 52 0.12 4.58 -11.21
N TRP A 53 -0.36 5.64 -10.57
CA TRP A 53 -0.34 5.77 -9.12
C TRP A 53 -1.14 4.66 -8.42
N ILE A 54 -2.38 4.40 -8.86
CA ILE A 54 -3.18 3.27 -8.36
C ILE A 54 -2.46 1.94 -8.56
N LYS A 55 -1.84 1.73 -9.73
CA LYS A 55 -1.10 0.50 -10.02
C LYS A 55 0.06 0.30 -9.05
N SER A 56 0.84 1.35 -8.79
CA SER A 56 1.93 1.33 -7.80
C SER A 56 1.43 1.03 -6.39
N LEU A 57 0.35 1.67 -5.95
CA LEU A 57 -0.25 1.41 -4.63
C LEU A 57 -0.72 -0.04 -4.49
N LYS A 58 -1.34 -0.61 -5.53
CA LYS A 58 -1.73 -2.03 -5.54
C LYS A 58 -0.52 -2.96 -5.43
N ILE A 59 0.57 -2.67 -6.14
CA ILE A 59 1.81 -3.45 -6.04
C ILE A 59 2.37 -3.38 -4.61
N ILE A 60 2.41 -2.20 -4.00
CA ILE A 60 2.86 -2.00 -2.61
C ILE A 60 2.04 -2.87 -1.65
N ILE A 61 0.70 -2.86 -1.78
CA ILE A 61 -0.19 -3.68 -0.95
C ILE A 61 0.16 -5.16 -1.08
N ILE A 62 0.31 -5.68 -2.31
CA ILE A 62 0.64 -7.09 -2.55
C ILE A 62 1.98 -7.46 -1.90
N VAL A 63 3.01 -6.64 -2.08
CA VAL A 63 4.34 -6.87 -1.48
C VAL A 63 4.26 -6.88 0.05
N CYS A 64 3.56 -5.91 0.65
CA CYS A 64 3.38 -5.84 2.09
C CYS A 64 2.60 -7.04 2.64
N LEU A 65 1.60 -7.55 1.92
CA LEU A 65 0.87 -8.76 2.30
C LEU A 65 1.77 -10.00 2.30
N ILE A 66 2.59 -10.16 1.26
CA ILE A 66 3.56 -11.27 1.16
C ILE A 66 4.57 -11.20 2.31
N LEU A 67 5.13 -10.02 2.59
CA LEU A 67 6.09 -9.83 3.69
C LEU A 67 5.46 -10.11 5.05
N THR A 68 4.26 -9.59 5.29
CA THR A 68 3.53 -9.79 6.55
C THR A 68 3.20 -11.27 6.74
N SER A 69 2.68 -11.92 5.70
CA SER A 69 2.42 -13.36 5.68
C SER A 69 3.70 -14.17 5.98
N GLY A 70 4.80 -13.87 5.29
CA GLY A 70 6.08 -14.54 5.49
C GLY A 70 6.59 -14.41 6.92
N LEU A 71 6.59 -13.18 7.47
CA LEU A 71 7.02 -12.93 8.84
C LEU A 71 6.17 -13.70 9.86
N ILE A 72 4.85 -13.72 9.69
CA ILE A 72 3.93 -14.45 10.57
C ILE A 72 4.16 -15.96 10.49
N SER A 73 4.28 -16.51 9.28
CA SER A 73 4.51 -17.95 9.06
C SER A 73 5.84 -18.42 9.66
N PHE A 74 6.89 -17.60 9.56
CA PHE A 74 8.22 -17.92 10.09
C PHE A 74 8.49 -17.32 11.48
N ARG A 75 7.46 -16.88 12.21
CA ARG A 75 7.61 -16.17 13.50
C ARG A 75 8.53 -16.87 14.49
N TYR A 76 8.44 -18.20 14.58
CA TYR A 76 9.22 -19.03 15.51
C TYR A 76 10.70 -19.17 15.13
N LYS A 77 11.05 -18.97 13.84
CA LYS A 77 12.43 -18.95 13.37
C LYS A 77 13.04 -17.54 13.44
N VAL A 78 12.20 -16.51 13.31
CA VAL A 78 12.63 -15.11 13.21
C VAL A 78 12.73 -14.44 14.59
N ILE A 79 11.81 -14.72 15.50
CA ILE A 79 11.88 -14.24 16.88
C ILE A 79 12.93 -15.09 17.60
N LYS A 80 13.92 -14.42 18.20
CA LYS A 80 14.94 -15.09 19.02
C LYS A 80 14.48 -14.93 20.46
N ASP A 81 14.22 -16.04 21.13
CA ASP A 81 13.91 -16.06 22.57
C ASP A 81 15.06 -15.44 23.38
#